data_AF-A0A661HUJ0-F1
#
_entry.id   AF-A0A661HUJ0-F1
#
_cell.length_a   1.000
_cell.length_b   1.000
_cell.length_c   1.000
_cell.angle_alpha   90.00
_cell.angle_beta   90.00
_cell.angle_gamma   90.00
#
_symmetry.space_group_name_H-M   'P 1'
#
loop_
_entity.id
_entity.type
_entity.pdbx_description
1 polymer ?
#
loop_
_entity_poly.entity_id
_entity_poly.type
_entity_poly.pdbx_seq_one_letter_code
_entity_poly.pdbx_strand_id
1 'polypeptide(L)'
;MISENDVISIYKALLNRKPESKEAIRSHMVKYKDIESMVRGIKNSNEFKYKYMLENMPEKVVVYIHIPKTAGTYLRTAWLLNNYNKYFWSDRHLDYPTIKDLQQDYIEASSYEMIGGHQVIDTFLKMKTIQPRIFLNVLREPISRIISFYNHVKNVDTDHVFNKSVAENTLFELLEQKGAFYRTVINEQLRYLIASEELLEKFSDRDFLIIGRQDNTKGFIEAVNEILGLNKGIAEGSSNAGGEGYKKEIELQNDFPEALEILKEMIQEESELYNSIKNVTVMGKKEYRDFVQKYQRKKSI
;
A
#
# COMPACT_ATOMS: atom_id res chain seq x y z
N MET A 1 31.31 19.73 31.28
CA MET A 1 32.42 19.49 30.32
C MET A 1 32.42 18.00 30.02
N ILE A 2 32.46 17.60 28.74
CA ILE A 2 32.37 16.19 28.32
C ILE A 2 33.68 15.48 28.69
N SER A 3 33.60 14.34 29.36
CA SER A 3 34.77 13.52 29.70
C SER A 3 35.13 12.52 28.59
N GLU A 4 36.34 11.97 28.62
CA GLU A 4 36.76 10.89 27.73
C GLU A 4 35.82 9.66 27.82
N ASN A 5 35.37 9.32 29.04
CA ASN A 5 34.44 8.22 29.27
C ASN A 5 33.05 8.48 28.65
N ASP A 6 32.59 9.72 28.65
CA ASP A 6 31.31 10.09 28.00
C ASP A 6 31.41 9.88 26.50
N VAL A 7 32.49 10.35 25.86
CA VAL A 7 32.73 10.17 24.42
C VAL A 7 32.73 8.70 24.04
N ILE A 8 33.49 7.87 24.77
CA ILE A 8 33.56 6.43 24.52
C ILE A 8 32.20 5.76 24.70
N SER A 9 31.46 6.12 25.76
CA SER A 9 30.15 5.53 26.04
C SER A 9 29.11 5.88 24.97
N ILE A 10 29.10 7.14 24.49
CA ILE A 10 28.19 7.58 23.43
C ILE A 10 28.52 6.86 22.10
N TYR A 11 29.80 6.75 21.74
CA TYR A 11 30.22 6.00 20.55
C TYR A 11 29.83 4.53 20.65
N LYS A 12 30.01 3.91 21.82
CA LYS A 12 29.61 2.51 22.01
C LYS A 12 28.09 2.36 21.91
N ALA A 13 27.32 3.27 22.49
CA ALA A 13 25.86 3.20 22.48
C ALA A 13 25.26 3.46 21.10
N LEU A 14 25.75 4.46 20.37
CA LEU A 14 25.19 4.89 19.08
C LEU A 14 25.83 4.19 17.88
N LEU A 15 27.13 3.91 17.95
CA LEU A 15 27.93 3.39 16.85
C LEU A 15 28.51 2.00 17.09
N ASN A 16 28.21 1.35 18.23
CA ASN A 16 28.73 0.03 18.62
C ASN A 16 30.26 -0.15 18.42
N ARG A 17 31.02 0.93 18.59
CA ARG A 17 32.50 0.91 18.50
C ARG A 17 33.11 1.96 19.43
N LYS A 18 34.44 1.96 19.53
CA LYS A 18 35.19 3.06 20.15
C LYS A 18 35.62 4.08 19.09
N PRO A 19 35.88 5.34 19.49
CA PRO A 19 36.59 6.30 18.64
C PRO A 19 37.93 5.74 18.18
N GLU A 20 38.34 6.13 16.97
CA GLU A 20 39.51 5.60 16.27
C GLU A 20 40.85 6.00 16.90
N SER A 21 40.91 7.12 17.63
CA SER A 21 42.12 7.56 18.31
C SER A 21 41.83 8.50 19.50
N LYS A 22 42.86 8.80 20.30
CA LYS A 22 42.76 9.79 21.40
C LYS A 22 42.55 11.20 20.87
N GLU A 23 43.05 11.51 19.68
CA GLU A 23 42.88 12.78 18.99
C GLU A 23 41.41 12.97 18.58
N ALA A 24 40.76 11.92 18.07
CA ALA A 24 39.32 11.94 17.78
C ALA A 24 38.49 12.21 19.06
N ILE A 25 38.84 11.56 20.17
CA ILE A 25 38.20 11.80 21.48
C ILE A 25 38.35 13.27 21.89
N ARG A 26 39.58 13.79 21.88
CA ARG A 26 39.85 15.20 22.24
C ARG A 26 39.11 16.17 21.32
N SER A 27 39.06 15.88 20.02
CA SER A 27 38.31 16.69 19.04
C SER A 27 36.83 16.78 19.41
N HIS A 28 36.21 15.66 19.79
CA HIS A 28 34.81 15.65 20.23
C HIS A 28 34.57 16.38 21.56
N MET A 29 35.48 16.23 22.54
CA MET A 29 35.42 16.94 23.82
C MET A 29 35.48 18.46 23.65
N VAL A 30 36.22 18.96 22.66
CA VAL A 30 36.33 20.39 22.35
C VAL A 30 35.17 20.87 21.47
N LYS A 31 34.74 20.07 20.50
CA LYS A 31 33.71 20.43 19.53
C LYS A 31 32.32 20.59 20.15
N TYR A 32 31.97 19.77 21.13
CA TYR A 32 30.62 19.74 21.70
C TYR A 32 30.61 20.29 23.13
N LYS A 33 29.61 21.14 23.42
CA LYS A 33 29.47 21.81 24.73
C LYS A 33 29.02 20.87 25.85
N ASP A 34 28.23 19.86 25.49
CA ASP A 34 27.56 18.93 26.41
C ASP A 34 27.24 17.59 25.71
N ILE A 35 26.85 16.59 26.50
CA ILE A 35 26.49 15.25 26.01
C ILE A 35 25.36 15.31 24.98
N GLU A 36 24.35 16.15 25.20
CA GLU A 36 23.17 16.23 24.32
C GLU A 36 23.55 16.72 22.91
N SER A 37 24.33 17.80 22.81
CA SER A 37 24.83 18.34 21.55
C SER A 37 25.74 17.35 20.82
N MET A 38 26.52 16.55 21.55
CA MET A 38 27.32 15.46 20.98
C MET A 38 26.46 14.33 20.42
N VAL A 39 25.46 13.85 21.17
CA VAL A 39 24.50 12.83 20.71
C VAL A 39 23.80 13.28 19.43
N ARG A 40 23.32 14.53 19.40
CA ARG A 40 22.70 15.13 18.20
C ARG A 40 23.66 15.19 17.02
N GLY A 41 24.92 15.59 17.27
CA GLY A 41 25.97 15.63 16.27
C GLY A 41 26.29 14.27 15.66
N ILE A 42 26.41 13.23 16.49
CA ILE A 42 26.65 11.86 16.04
C ILE A 42 25.45 11.32 15.28
N LYS A 43 24.21 11.51 15.78
CA LYS A 43 23.00 11.09 15.06
C LYS A 43 22.87 11.71 13.67
N ASN A 44 23.39 12.93 13.49
CA ASN A 44 23.41 13.61 12.20
C ASN A 44 24.59 13.21 11.29
N SER A 45 25.58 12.48 11.82
CA SER A 45 26.73 12.00 11.03
C SER A 45 26.31 10.96 9.99
N ASN A 46 27.04 10.92 8.87
CA ASN A 46 26.83 9.90 7.84
C ASN A 46 27.07 8.49 8.37
N GLU A 47 28.00 8.34 9.30
CA GLU A 47 28.31 7.05 9.91
C GLU A 47 27.13 6.51 10.73
N PHE A 48 26.58 7.32 11.63
CA PHE A 48 25.40 6.90 12.40
C PHE A 48 24.24 6.58 11.48
N LYS A 49 23.97 7.44 10.49
CA LYS A 49 22.90 7.21 9.51
C LYS A 49 23.11 5.91 8.76
N TYR A 50 24.33 5.64 8.28
CA TYR A 50 24.66 4.41 7.57
C TYR A 50 24.54 3.18 8.47
N LYS A 51 25.07 3.23 9.70
CA LYS A 51 24.99 2.13 10.65
C LYS A 51 23.55 1.86 11.09
N TYR A 52 22.81 2.91 11.45
CA TYR A 52 21.40 2.84 11.80
C TYR A 52 20.60 2.27 10.63
N MET A 53 20.87 2.71 9.41
CA MET A 53 20.27 2.15 8.20
C MET A 53 20.59 0.66 8.04
N LEU A 54 21.84 0.23 8.22
CA LEU A 54 22.21 -1.18 8.10
C LEU A 54 21.56 -2.06 9.18
N GLU A 55 21.44 -1.56 10.41
CA GLU A 55 20.96 -2.35 11.54
C GLU A 55 19.43 -2.34 11.69
N ASN A 56 18.74 -1.35 11.13
CA ASN A 56 17.30 -1.12 11.40
C ASN A 56 16.43 -1.05 10.14
N MET A 57 17.01 -1.11 8.94
CA MET A 57 16.20 -1.19 7.73
C MET A 57 15.81 -2.65 7.44
N PRO A 58 14.55 -2.91 7.06
CA PRO A 58 14.15 -4.23 6.62
C PRO A 58 14.86 -4.60 5.31
N GLU A 59 14.97 -5.90 5.03
CA GLU A 59 15.56 -6.40 3.77
C GLU A 59 14.75 -6.01 2.52
N LYS A 60 13.46 -5.72 2.72
CA LYS A 60 12.47 -5.36 1.70
C LYS A 60 11.36 -4.53 2.31
N VAL A 61 10.67 -3.75 1.48
CA VAL A 61 9.47 -3.02 1.89
C VAL A 61 8.26 -3.62 1.20
N VAL A 62 7.28 -4.10 1.97
CA VAL A 62 6.01 -4.57 1.41
C VAL A 62 5.08 -3.39 1.17
N VAL A 63 4.57 -3.26 -0.04
CA VAL A 63 3.65 -2.20 -0.42
C VAL A 63 2.27 -2.78 -0.70
N TYR A 64 1.31 -2.61 0.21
CA TYR A 64 -0.05 -3.10 0.01
C TYR A 64 -0.94 -2.05 -0.66
N ILE A 65 -1.19 -2.24 -1.96
CA ILE A 65 -2.10 -1.41 -2.75
C ILE A 65 -3.52 -1.85 -2.39
N HIS A 66 -4.15 -1.16 -1.44
CA HIS A 66 -5.51 -1.51 -1.02
C HIS A 66 -6.51 -0.87 -1.99
N ILE A 67 -7.28 -1.70 -2.68
CA ILE A 67 -8.43 -1.21 -3.46
C ILE A 67 -9.69 -1.30 -2.60
N PRO A 68 -10.55 -0.28 -2.56
CA PRO A 68 -11.81 -0.35 -1.83
C PRO A 68 -12.63 -1.60 -2.18
N LYS A 69 -13.16 -2.22 -1.13
CA LYS A 69 -14.08 -3.37 -1.19
C LYS A 69 -13.49 -4.68 -1.76
N THR A 70 -12.17 -4.85 -1.72
CA THR A 70 -11.49 -6.11 -2.06
C THR A 70 -11.04 -6.93 -0.85
N ALA A 71 -11.75 -6.78 0.29
CA ALA A 71 -11.40 -7.37 1.59
C ALA A 71 -10.04 -6.90 2.18
N GLY A 72 -9.50 -5.76 1.73
CA GLY A 72 -8.20 -5.31 2.21
C GLY A 72 -8.16 -4.89 3.68
N THR A 73 -9.28 -4.46 4.29
CA THR A 73 -9.33 -4.28 5.75
C THR A 73 -9.05 -5.58 6.48
N TYR A 74 -9.66 -6.69 6.04
CA TYR A 74 -9.43 -8.02 6.60
C TYR A 74 -7.98 -8.47 6.40
N LEU A 75 -7.46 -8.38 5.16
CA LEU A 75 -6.07 -8.75 4.87
C LEU A 75 -5.07 -7.94 5.70
N ARG A 76 -5.32 -6.64 5.87
CA ARG A 76 -4.52 -5.78 6.71
C ARG A 76 -4.56 -6.22 8.16
N THR A 77 -5.72 -6.18 8.80
CA THR A 77 -5.83 -6.31 10.27
C THR A 77 -5.64 -7.74 10.73
N ALA A 78 -6.08 -8.71 9.93
CA ALA A 78 -6.08 -10.11 10.32
C ALA A 78 -4.83 -10.86 9.89
N TRP A 79 -4.03 -10.36 8.93
CA TRP A 79 -2.86 -11.08 8.43
C TRP A 79 -1.60 -10.22 8.34
N LEU A 80 -1.62 -9.11 7.60
CA LEU A 80 -0.41 -8.30 7.38
C LEU A 80 0.12 -7.70 8.70
N LEU A 81 -0.76 -7.17 9.56
CA LEU A 81 -0.37 -6.61 10.86
C LEU A 81 0.11 -7.67 11.87
N ASN A 82 -0.11 -8.96 11.61
CA ASN A 82 0.51 -10.01 12.43
C ASN A 82 1.99 -10.19 12.06
N ASN A 83 2.34 -9.93 10.80
CA ASN A 83 3.65 -10.19 10.23
C ASN A 83 4.58 -8.97 10.26
N TYR A 84 4.04 -7.75 10.35
CA TYR A 84 4.81 -6.52 10.33
C TYR A 84 4.54 -5.64 11.55
N ASN A 85 5.60 -5.22 12.22
CA ASN A 85 5.53 -4.38 13.41
C ASN A 85 5.59 -2.89 13.05
N LYS A 86 6.40 -2.54 12.05
CA LYS A 86 6.58 -1.15 11.62
C LYS A 86 5.93 -0.92 10.27
N TYR A 87 4.78 -0.23 10.27
CA TYR A 87 4.01 0.02 9.07
C TYR A 87 3.45 1.45 8.97
N PHE A 88 3.28 1.91 7.74
CA PHE A 88 2.55 3.13 7.38
C PHE A 88 1.24 2.79 6.68
N TRP A 89 0.18 3.57 6.94
CA TRP A 89 -1.10 3.41 6.24
C TRP A 89 -1.76 4.75 5.92
N SER A 90 -1.93 5.06 4.63
CA SER A 90 -2.34 6.40 4.18
C SER A 90 -3.70 6.88 4.68
N ASP A 91 -4.64 5.96 4.87
CA ASP A 91 -6.03 6.32 5.20
C ASP A 91 -6.24 6.49 6.71
N ARG A 92 -5.18 6.41 7.50
CA ARG A 92 -5.24 6.82 8.89
C ARG A 92 -5.11 8.34 8.92
N HIS A 93 -6.04 9.01 9.58
CA HIS A 93 -5.94 10.42 9.94
C HIS A 93 -4.80 10.61 10.95
N LEU A 94 -3.56 10.53 10.47
CA LEU A 94 -2.36 10.82 11.23
C LEU A 94 -1.86 12.21 10.83
N ASP A 95 -1.40 12.96 11.82
CA ASP A 95 -0.75 14.24 11.58
C ASP A 95 0.64 14.06 10.93
N TYR A 96 1.32 12.93 11.20
CA TYR A 96 2.64 12.61 10.69
C TYR A 96 3.00 11.11 10.84
N PRO A 97 3.84 10.53 9.96
CA PRO A 97 4.21 11.08 8.65
C PRO A 97 3.04 11.05 7.68
N THR A 98 3.09 11.88 6.64
CA THR A 98 2.13 11.90 5.53
C THR A 98 2.68 11.18 4.30
N ILE A 99 1.84 10.93 3.29
CA ILE A 99 2.29 10.43 1.98
C ILE A 99 3.40 11.30 1.40
N LYS A 100 3.29 12.63 1.54
CA LYS A 100 4.24 13.58 0.98
C LYS A 100 5.61 13.45 1.66
N ASP A 101 5.63 13.22 2.97
CA ASP A 101 6.87 12.99 3.72
C ASP A 101 7.59 11.74 3.21
N LEU A 102 6.86 10.64 3.01
CA LEU A 102 7.42 9.40 2.45
C LEU A 102 7.89 9.55 0.98
N GLN A 103 7.30 10.46 0.21
CA GLN A 103 7.76 10.75 -1.16
C GLN A 103 9.02 11.63 -1.20
N GLN A 104 9.26 12.44 -0.16
CA GLN A 104 10.38 13.36 -0.09
C GLN A 104 11.59 12.76 0.65
N ASP A 105 11.36 11.89 1.62
CA ASP A 105 12.39 11.24 2.43
C ASP A 105 12.43 9.73 2.19
N TYR A 106 13.43 9.31 1.40
CA TYR A 106 13.64 7.89 1.11
C TYR A 106 14.13 7.10 2.32
N ILE A 107 14.75 7.73 3.32
CA ILE A 107 15.15 7.07 4.56
C ILE A 107 13.90 6.73 5.35
N GLU A 108 12.99 7.69 5.51
CA GLU A 108 11.71 7.46 6.19
C GLU A 108 10.91 6.33 5.52
N ALA A 109 10.72 6.39 4.20
CA ALA A 109 10.04 5.35 3.44
C ALA A 109 10.72 3.98 3.54
N SER A 110 12.06 3.94 3.51
CA SER A 110 12.82 2.68 3.66
C SER A 110 12.71 2.10 5.06
N SER A 111 12.39 2.93 6.05
CA SER A 111 12.38 2.52 7.46
C SER A 111 11.19 1.65 7.84
N TYR A 112 10.18 1.55 6.98
CA TYR A 112 8.97 0.76 7.18
C TYR A 112 9.13 -0.65 6.61
N GLU A 113 8.65 -1.66 7.35
CA GLU A 113 8.52 -3.02 6.83
C GLU A 113 7.35 -3.12 5.84
N MET A 114 6.29 -2.34 6.09
CA MET A 114 5.11 -2.27 5.24
C MET A 114 4.58 -0.84 5.05
N ILE A 115 4.19 -0.50 3.83
CA ILE A 115 3.48 0.73 3.47
C ILE A 115 2.17 0.32 2.78
N GLY A 116 1.04 0.97 3.05
CA GLY A 116 -0.19 0.64 2.32
C GLY A 116 -1.29 1.68 2.43
N GLY A 117 -2.42 1.37 1.79
CA GLY A 117 -3.66 2.16 1.86
C GLY A 117 -4.32 2.37 0.51
N HIS A 118 -5.38 3.19 0.48
CA HIS A 118 -6.20 3.48 -0.72
C HIS A 118 -5.50 4.44 -1.67
N GLN A 119 -4.34 4.04 -2.18
CA GLN A 119 -3.53 4.81 -3.12
C GLN A 119 -3.25 4.01 -4.38
N VAL A 120 -3.20 4.71 -5.51
CA VAL A 120 -2.77 4.12 -6.79
C VAL A 120 -1.27 3.81 -6.76
N ILE A 121 -0.81 2.86 -7.59
CA ILE A 121 0.59 2.44 -7.66
C ILE A 121 1.57 3.61 -7.90
N ASP A 122 1.16 4.62 -8.68
CA ASP A 122 1.95 5.83 -8.94
C ASP A 122 2.33 6.58 -7.66
N THR A 123 1.44 6.62 -6.67
CA THR A 123 1.70 7.25 -5.37
C THR A 123 2.85 6.55 -4.66
N PHE A 124 2.87 5.22 -4.69
CA PHE A 124 3.91 4.41 -4.06
C PHE A 124 5.20 4.38 -4.88
N LEU A 125 5.14 4.43 -6.21
CA LEU A 125 6.32 4.51 -7.06
C LEU A 125 7.12 5.81 -6.85
N LYS A 126 6.45 6.88 -6.40
CA LYS A 126 7.11 8.13 -5.98
C LYS A 126 7.86 7.98 -4.65
N MET A 127 7.54 7.00 -3.81
CA MET A 127 8.25 6.71 -2.56
C MET A 127 9.49 5.86 -2.88
N LYS A 128 10.66 6.50 -2.88
CA LYS A 128 11.93 5.81 -3.10
C LYS A 128 12.30 5.02 -1.86
N THR A 129 12.72 3.78 -2.05
CA THR A 129 13.27 2.94 -0.98
C THR A 129 14.67 2.48 -1.38
N ILE A 130 15.53 2.26 -0.39
CA ILE A 130 16.86 1.65 -0.57
C ILE A 130 16.69 0.17 -0.93
N GLN A 131 15.70 -0.45 -0.30
CA GLN A 131 15.36 -1.88 -0.38
C GLN A 131 14.44 -2.14 -1.57
N PRO A 132 14.43 -3.37 -2.12
CA PRO A 132 13.40 -3.78 -3.07
C PRO A 132 12.01 -3.62 -2.47
N ARG A 133 11.04 -3.30 -3.33
CA ARG A 133 9.62 -3.21 -2.96
C ARG A 133 8.87 -4.42 -3.48
N ILE A 134 7.97 -4.94 -2.65
CA ILE A 134 7.07 -6.01 -3.06
C ILE A 134 5.65 -5.49 -2.95
N PHE A 135 5.09 -5.15 -4.10
CA PHE A 135 3.73 -4.66 -4.23
C PHE A 135 2.76 -5.83 -4.14
N LEU A 136 1.78 -5.70 -3.25
CA LEU A 136 0.74 -6.70 -3.01
C LEU A 136 -0.61 -6.09 -3.34
N ASN A 137 -1.46 -6.86 -4.01
CA ASN A 137 -2.85 -6.47 -4.26
C ASN A 137 -3.76 -7.70 -4.33
N VAL A 138 -5.02 -7.51 -3.94
CA VAL A 138 -6.08 -8.49 -4.15
C VAL A 138 -7.20 -7.84 -4.94
N LEU A 139 -7.58 -8.50 -6.03
CA LEU A 139 -8.72 -8.13 -6.84
C LEU A 139 -9.99 -8.81 -6.34
N ARG A 140 -11.14 -8.21 -6.62
CA ARG A 140 -12.45 -8.83 -6.45
C ARG A 140 -13.15 -8.91 -7.79
N GLU A 141 -14.08 -9.85 -7.93
CA GLU A 141 -14.96 -9.90 -9.11
C GLU A 141 -15.56 -8.50 -9.34
N PRO A 142 -15.31 -7.87 -10.50
CA PRO A 142 -15.55 -6.44 -10.71
C PRO A 142 -16.97 -5.98 -10.39
N ILE A 143 -18.00 -6.69 -10.85
CA ILE A 143 -19.41 -6.33 -10.61
C ILE A 143 -19.71 -6.41 -9.11
N SER A 144 -19.33 -7.51 -8.47
CA SER A 144 -19.52 -7.71 -7.02
C SER A 144 -18.81 -6.65 -6.18
N ARG A 145 -17.65 -6.16 -6.63
CA ARG A 145 -16.94 -5.05 -5.99
C ARG A 145 -17.72 -3.75 -6.10
N ILE A 146 -18.22 -3.42 -7.30
CA ILE A 146 -19.00 -2.20 -7.54
C ILE A 146 -20.29 -2.19 -6.72
N ILE A 147 -21.03 -3.30 -6.70
CA ILE A 147 -22.24 -3.45 -5.87
C ILE A 147 -21.90 -3.26 -4.39
N SER A 148 -20.80 -3.87 -3.92
CA SER A 148 -20.35 -3.72 -2.54
C SER A 148 -19.94 -2.27 -2.21
N PHE A 149 -19.42 -1.53 -3.18
CA PHE A 149 -19.09 -0.11 -3.03
C PHE A 149 -20.35 0.76 -3.01
N TYR A 150 -21.27 0.57 -3.95
CA TYR A 150 -22.58 1.23 -3.97
C TYR A 150 -23.30 1.09 -2.62
N ASN A 151 -23.47 -0.14 -2.13
CA ASN A 151 -24.13 -0.40 -0.85
C ASN A 151 -23.36 0.19 0.33
N HIS A 152 -22.02 0.26 0.26
CA HIS A 152 -21.23 0.87 1.32
C HIS A 152 -21.47 2.38 1.37
N VAL A 153 -21.36 3.06 0.23
CA VAL A 153 -21.55 4.52 0.13
C VAL A 153 -23.00 4.90 0.46
N LYS A 154 -23.98 4.11 0.02
CA LYS A 154 -25.39 4.31 0.34
C LYS A 154 -25.69 4.25 1.83
N ASN A 155 -24.97 3.40 2.57
CA ASN A 155 -25.24 3.12 3.99
C ASN A 155 -24.28 3.83 4.96
N VAL A 156 -23.25 4.53 4.47
CA VAL A 156 -22.23 5.17 5.32
C VAL A 156 -22.25 6.68 5.12
N ASP A 157 -22.39 7.40 6.23
CA ASP A 157 -22.32 8.86 6.35
C ASP A 157 -23.11 9.62 5.27
N THR A 158 -24.40 9.80 5.52
CA THR A 158 -25.34 10.47 4.61
C THR A 158 -25.09 11.97 4.46
N ASP A 159 -24.24 12.57 5.30
CA ASP A 159 -24.03 14.02 5.32
C ASP A 159 -23.03 14.47 4.24
N HIS A 160 -22.25 13.54 3.67
CA HIS A 160 -21.38 13.83 2.54
C HIS A 160 -22.19 13.91 1.24
N VAL A 161 -22.06 15.02 0.48
CA VAL A 161 -22.87 15.30 -0.73
C VAL A 161 -22.83 14.18 -1.77
N PHE A 162 -21.66 13.54 -1.96
CA PHE A 162 -21.53 12.39 -2.85
C PHE A 162 -22.37 11.18 -2.37
N ASN A 163 -22.41 10.93 -1.06
CA ASN A 163 -23.12 9.79 -0.49
C ASN A 163 -24.63 10.00 -0.56
N LYS A 164 -25.08 11.25 -0.36
CA LYS A 164 -26.48 11.63 -0.53
C LYS A 164 -27.00 11.34 -1.94
N SER A 165 -26.24 11.76 -2.97
CA SER A 165 -26.61 11.46 -4.37
C SER A 165 -26.68 9.95 -4.63
N VAL A 166 -25.75 9.16 -4.08
CA VAL A 166 -25.78 7.70 -4.22
C VAL A 166 -26.96 7.06 -3.47
N ALA A 167 -27.35 7.60 -2.32
CA ALA A 167 -28.44 7.08 -1.51
C ALA A 167 -29.83 7.30 -2.15
N GLU A 168 -29.99 8.41 -2.88
CA GLU A 168 -31.25 8.81 -3.51
C GLU A 168 -31.51 8.17 -4.88
N ASN A 169 -30.51 7.53 -5.49
CA ASN A 169 -30.61 6.98 -6.85
C ASN A 169 -30.44 5.44 -6.86
N THR A 170 -31.06 4.78 -7.84
CA THR A 170 -30.78 3.38 -8.17
C THR A 170 -29.36 3.24 -8.74
N LEU A 171 -28.85 2.01 -8.82
CA LEU A 171 -27.57 1.78 -9.47
C LEU A 171 -27.62 2.14 -10.96
N PHE A 172 -28.72 1.84 -11.64
CA PHE A 172 -28.91 2.16 -13.05
C PHE A 172 -28.82 3.67 -13.29
N GLU A 173 -29.57 4.47 -12.54
CA GLU A 173 -29.59 5.94 -12.67
C GLU A 173 -28.17 6.53 -12.50
N LEU A 174 -27.40 6.06 -11.52
CA LEU A 174 -26.03 6.53 -11.29
C LEU A 174 -25.06 6.17 -12.43
N LEU A 175 -25.27 5.01 -13.05
CA LEU A 175 -24.45 4.54 -14.17
C LEU A 175 -24.81 5.27 -15.47
N GLU A 176 -26.11 5.46 -15.74
CA GLU A 176 -26.62 6.16 -16.91
C GLU A 176 -26.18 7.63 -16.95
N GLN A 177 -26.21 8.31 -15.79
CA GLN A 177 -25.77 9.71 -15.66
C GLN A 177 -24.27 9.93 -15.96
N LYS A 178 -23.44 8.86 -15.96
CA LYS A 178 -21.97 8.94 -16.12
C LYS A 178 -21.31 9.98 -15.20
N GLY A 179 -21.89 10.15 -14.00
CA GLY A 179 -21.50 11.15 -13.00
C GLY A 179 -20.26 10.77 -12.19
N ALA A 180 -20.17 11.31 -10.97
CA ALA A 180 -19.04 11.04 -10.07
C ALA A 180 -18.93 9.55 -9.70
N PHE A 181 -20.07 8.87 -9.44
CA PHE A 181 -20.08 7.45 -9.10
C PHE A 181 -19.50 6.59 -10.24
N TYR A 182 -20.01 6.76 -11.47
CA TYR A 182 -19.51 6.09 -12.67
C TYR A 182 -18.00 6.26 -12.84
N ARG A 183 -17.50 7.50 -12.74
CA ARG A 183 -16.06 7.80 -12.86
C ARG A 183 -15.23 7.19 -11.74
N THR A 184 -15.79 7.00 -10.55
CA THR A 184 -15.09 6.32 -9.45
C THR A 184 -14.94 4.84 -9.74
N VAL A 185 -15.97 4.18 -10.25
CA VAL A 185 -16.02 2.72 -10.33
C VAL A 185 -15.51 2.12 -11.64
N ILE A 186 -15.51 2.89 -12.74
CA ILE A 186 -15.04 2.41 -14.05
C ILE A 186 -13.56 2.00 -14.01
N ASN A 187 -13.32 0.71 -14.31
CA ASN A 187 -11.98 0.10 -14.33
C ASN A 187 -11.11 0.53 -13.13
N GLU A 188 -11.73 0.66 -11.96
CA GLU A 188 -11.09 1.20 -10.76
C GLU A 188 -9.90 0.32 -10.34
N GLN A 189 -10.05 -1.01 -10.36
CA GLN A 189 -8.97 -1.91 -9.95
C GLN A 189 -7.78 -1.80 -10.90
N LEU A 190 -8.02 -1.66 -12.21
CA LEU A 190 -6.98 -1.37 -13.18
C LEU A 190 -6.31 -0.02 -12.93
N ARG A 191 -7.07 1.03 -12.61
CA ARG A 191 -6.50 2.36 -12.30
C ARG A 191 -5.57 2.36 -11.09
N TYR A 192 -5.81 1.49 -10.10
CA TYR A 192 -4.89 1.33 -8.97
C TYR A 192 -3.58 0.65 -9.36
N LEU A 193 -3.58 -0.18 -10.40
CA LEU A 193 -2.46 -1.04 -10.77
C LEU A 193 -1.66 -0.56 -11.99
N ILE A 194 -2.25 0.30 -12.82
CA ILE A 194 -1.58 0.83 -14.01
C ILE A 194 -0.79 2.07 -13.64
N ALA A 195 0.53 1.96 -13.68
CA ALA A 195 1.40 3.12 -13.53
C ALA A 195 1.33 4.03 -14.77
N SER A 196 1.59 5.32 -14.57
CA SER A 196 1.87 6.24 -15.69
C SER A 196 3.21 5.89 -16.35
N GLU A 197 3.36 6.22 -17.63
CA GLU A 197 4.60 5.97 -18.39
C GLU A 197 5.83 6.62 -17.73
N GLU A 198 5.67 7.84 -17.20
CA GLU A 198 6.72 8.56 -16.45
C GLU A 198 7.20 7.78 -15.22
N LEU A 199 6.27 7.10 -14.52
CA LEU A 199 6.56 6.44 -13.25
C LEU A 199 6.89 4.96 -13.41
N LEU A 200 6.61 4.36 -14.57
CA LEU A 200 6.93 2.97 -14.87
C LEU A 200 8.43 2.67 -14.75
N GLU A 201 9.29 3.63 -15.10
CA GLU A 201 10.75 3.53 -14.92
C GLU A 201 11.18 3.47 -13.45
N LYS A 202 10.33 3.93 -12.52
CA LYS A 202 10.61 3.83 -11.09
C LYS A 202 10.35 2.44 -10.53
N PHE A 203 9.71 1.53 -11.27
CA PHE A 203 9.60 0.13 -10.90
C PHE A 203 10.95 -0.56 -11.17
N SER A 204 11.66 -0.93 -10.10
CA SER A 204 13.05 -1.41 -10.19
C SER A 204 13.12 -2.87 -10.67
N ASP A 205 14.28 -3.31 -11.16
CA ASP A 205 14.48 -4.72 -11.54
C ASP A 205 14.44 -5.68 -10.34
N ARG A 206 14.45 -5.15 -9.11
CA ARG A 206 14.31 -5.91 -7.87
C ARG A 206 12.90 -5.82 -7.27
N ASP A 207 12.01 -5.05 -7.90
CA ASP A 207 10.63 -4.92 -7.44
C ASP A 207 9.77 -6.04 -8.02
N PHE A 208 8.74 -6.42 -7.27
CA PHE A 208 7.76 -7.40 -7.71
C PHE A 208 6.34 -6.91 -7.44
N LEU A 209 5.41 -7.24 -8.34
CA LEU A 209 3.98 -7.06 -8.13
C LEU A 209 3.31 -8.42 -8.03
N ILE A 210 2.64 -8.67 -6.91
CA ILE A 210 1.91 -9.90 -6.62
C ILE A 210 0.42 -9.56 -6.54
N ILE A 211 -0.38 -10.18 -7.42
CA ILE A 211 -1.83 -9.96 -7.49
C ILE A 211 -2.54 -11.29 -7.25
N GLY A 212 -3.49 -11.30 -6.32
CA GLY A 212 -4.40 -12.41 -6.07
C GLY A 212 -5.87 -12.06 -6.30
N ARG A 213 -6.74 -13.02 -5.96
CA ARG A 213 -8.20 -12.85 -5.98
C ARG A 213 -8.82 -13.00 -4.60
N GLN A 214 -9.85 -12.20 -4.34
CA GLN A 214 -10.58 -12.19 -3.08
C GLN A 214 -11.29 -13.53 -2.82
N ASP A 215 -11.82 -14.16 -3.86
CA ASP A 215 -12.43 -15.50 -3.78
C ASP A 215 -11.42 -16.64 -3.63
N ASN A 216 -10.11 -16.34 -3.72
CA ASN A 216 -9.01 -17.24 -3.38
C ASN A 216 -8.03 -16.61 -2.38
N THR A 217 -8.58 -15.91 -1.36
CA THR A 217 -7.77 -15.22 -0.35
C THR A 217 -6.78 -16.17 0.36
N LYS A 218 -7.20 -17.41 0.65
CA LYS A 218 -6.33 -18.40 1.30
C LYS A 218 -5.11 -18.73 0.43
N GLY A 219 -5.32 -19.07 -0.84
CA GLY A 219 -4.22 -19.38 -1.77
C GLY A 219 -3.31 -18.17 -2.01
N PHE A 220 -3.87 -16.96 -2.01
CA PHE A 220 -3.06 -15.73 -2.07
C PHE A 220 -2.15 -15.57 -0.85
N ILE A 221 -2.69 -15.74 0.36
CA ILE A 221 -1.92 -15.64 1.60
C ILE A 221 -0.82 -16.70 1.67
N GLU A 222 -1.14 -17.95 1.31
CA GLU A 222 -0.18 -19.06 1.29
C GLU A 222 0.99 -18.75 0.34
N ALA A 223 0.69 -18.35 -0.89
CA ALA A 223 1.72 -18.00 -1.88
C ALA A 223 2.56 -16.79 -1.44
N VAL A 224 1.95 -15.74 -0.90
CA VAL A 224 2.69 -14.58 -0.40
C VAL A 224 3.56 -14.94 0.80
N ASN A 225 3.05 -15.76 1.73
CA ASN A 225 3.82 -16.22 2.88
C ASN A 225 5.05 -17.03 2.43
N GLU A 226 4.89 -17.91 1.43
CA GLU A 226 5.99 -18.67 0.84
C GLU A 226 7.03 -17.74 0.19
N ILE A 227 6.59 -16.82 -0.69
CA ILE A 227 7.48 -15.88 -1.40
C ILE A 227 8.21 -14.95 -0.44
N LEU A 228 7.54 -14.50 0.62
CA LEU A 228 8.07 -13.52 1.56
C LEU A 228 8.74 -14.14 2.79
N GLY A 229 8.63 -15.45 3.01
CA GLY A 229 9.10 -16.12 4.22
C GLY A 229 8.33 -15.70 5.47
N LEU A 230 7.02 -15.44 5.34
CA LEU A 230 6.16 -15.06 6.46
C LEU A 230 5.62 -16.31 7.16
N ASN A 231 5.66 -16.28 8.49
CA ASN A 231 5.35 -17.45 9.31
C ASN A 231 3.98 -17.36 10.00
N LYS A 232 3.31 -16.21 9.96
CA LYS A 232 2.01 -16.04 10.61
C LYS A 232 0.89 -16.00 9.57
N GLY A 233 -0.11 -16.86 9.76
CA GLY A 233 -1.34 -16.84 8.99
C GLY A 233 -2.30 -15.75 9.45
N ILE A 234 -3.57 -15.94 9.11
CA ILE A 234 -4.67 -15.12 9.61
C ILE A 234 -4.84 -15.34 11.12
N ALA A 235 -5.05 -14.26 11.89
CA ALA A 235 -5.38 -14.33 13.31
C ALA A 235 -6.69 -15.10 13.55
N GLU A 236 -6.70 -16.00 14.52
CA GLU A 236 -7.91 -16.75 14.90
C GLU A 236 -9.07 -15.81 15.26
N GLY A 237 -10.30 -16.20 14.91
CA GLY A 237 -11.51 -15.44 15.19
C GLY A 237 -11.78 -14.26 14.24
N SER A 238 -10.90 -13.98 13.30
CA SER A 238 -11.14 -12.94 12.28
C SER A 238 -12.01 -13.51 11.14
N SER A 239 -13.26 -13.02 11.04
CA SER A 239 -14.16 -13.37 9.95
C SER A 239 -14.30 -12.21 8.95
N ASN A 240 -14.18 -12.50 7.66
CA ASN A 240 -14.58 -11.59 6.59
C ASN A 240 -16.11 -11.63 6.40
N ALA A 241 -16.86 -11.19 7.41
CA ALA A 241 -18.32 -11.15 7.34
C ALA A 241 -18.75 -9.89 6.57
N GLY A 242 -18.74 -9.98 5.23
CA GLY A 242 -19.62 -9.11 4.45
C GLY A 242 -21.06 -9.46 4.82
N GLY A 243 -21.87 -8.48 5.24
CA GLY A 243 -23.24 -8.75 5.71
C GLY A 243 -24.02 -9.62 4.71
N GLU A 244 -24.54 -10.76 5.15
CA GLU A 244 -25.35 -11.63 4.30
C GLU A 244 -26.54 -10.82 3.75
N GLY A 245 -26.75 -10.85 2.44
CA GLY A 245 -27.93 -10.23 1.81
C GLY A 245 -27.70 -8.95 1.01
N TYR A 246 -26.51 -8.34 1.05
CA TYR A 246 -26.27 -7.07 0.31
C TYR A 246 -26.53 -7.16 -1.20
N LYS A 247 -26.34 -8.33 -1.82
CA LYS A 247 -26.68 -8.55 -3.24
C LYS A 247 -28.19 -8.63 -3.48
N LYS A 248 -28.94 -9.18 -2.53
CA LYS A 248 -30.39 -9.36 -2.69
C LYS A 248 -31.11 -8.02 -2.75
N GLU A 249 -30.68 -7.03 -1.99
CA GLU A 249 -31.32 -5.70 -1.98
C GLU A 249 -31.19 -4.98 -3.32
N ILE A 250 -30.04 -5.09 -3.99
CA ILE A 250 -29.85 -4.43 -5.28
C ILE A 250 -30.55 -5.16 -6.43
N GLU A 251 -30.64 -6.49 -6.34
CA GLU A 251 -31.37 -7.33 -7.28
C GLU A 251 -32.89 -7.08 -7.26
N LEU A 252 -33.40 -6.43 -6.21
CA LEU A 252 -34.80 -6.00 -6.12
C LEU A 252 -35.10 -4.66 -6.83
N GLN A 253 -34.08 -3.93 -7.29
CA GLN A 253 -34.29 -2.73 -8.09
C GLN A 253 -34.85 -3.14 -9.47
N ASN A 254 -35.96 -2.54 -9.89
CA ASN A 254 -36.65 -2.90 -11.14
C ASN A 254 -35.76 -2.72 -12.39
N ASP A 255 -34.80 -1.80 -12.31
CA ASP A 255 -33.85 -1.42 -13.37
C ASP A 255 -32.45 -2.07 -13.19
N PHE A 256 -32.32 -3.04 -12.28
CA PHE A 256 -31.06 -3.76 -12.08
C PHE A 256 -30.57 -4.53 -13.33
N PRO A 257 -31.44 -5.18 -14.13
CA PRO A 257 -31.01 -5.84 -15.37
C PRO A 257 -30.29 -4.87 -16.33
N GLU A 258 -30.81 -3.65 -16.49
CA GLU A 258 -30.24 -2.59 -17.31
C GLU A 258 -28.91 -2.09 -16.75
N ALA A 259 -28.83 -1.91 -15.42
CA ALA A 259 -27.57 -1.59 -14.75
C ALA A 259 -26.49 -2.65 -15.01
N LEU A 260 -26.87 -3.93 -14.99
CA LEU A 260 -25.96 -5.04 -15.20
C LEU A 260 -25.36 -5.05 -16.61
N GLU A 261 -26.14 -4.70 -17.64
CA GLU A 261 -25.64 -4.57 -19.01
C GLU A 261 -24.63 -3.42 -19.12
N ILE A 262 -24.93 -2.25 -18.53
CA ILE A 262 -23.97 -1.12 -18.49
C ILE A 262 -22.67 -1.54 -17.79
N LEU A 263 -22.77 -2.25 -16.67
CA LEU A 263 -21.60 -2.75 -15.95
C LEU A 263 -20.77 -3.67 -16.85
N LYS A 264 -21.36 -4.70 -17.46
CA LYS A 264 -20.62 -5.66 -18.31
C LYS A 264 -19.81 -4.97 -19.41
N GLU A 265 -20.38 -3.94 -20.03
CA GLU A 265 -19.70 -3.15 -21.05
C GLU A 265 -18.55 -2.32 -20.45
N MET A 266 -18.81 -1.55 -19.39
CA MET A 266 -17.85 -0.56 -18.89
C MET A 266 -16.61 -1.14 -18.19
N ILE A 267 -16.69 -2.36 -17.65
CA ILE A 267 -15.58 -3.04 -16.93
C ILE A 267 -15.09 -4.30 -17.66
N GLN A 268 -15.21 -4.34 -18.98
CA GLN A 268 -14.75 -5.48 -19.78
C GLN A 268 -13.27 -5.79 -19.55
N GLU A 269 -12.42 -4.77 -19.52
CA GLU A 269 -10.96 -4.93 -19.31
C GLU A 269 -10.63 -5.41 -17.91
N GLU A 270 -11.29 -4.86 -16.89
CA GLU A 270 -11.09 -5.28 -15.51
C GLU A 270 -11.56 -6.73 -15.31
N SER A 271 -12.63 -7.12 -15.98
CA SER A 271 -13.13 -8.50 -16.00
C SER A 271 -12.17 -9.45 -16.70
N GLU A 272 -11.57 -9.02 -17.82
CA GLU A 272 -10.50 -9.76 -18.51
C GLU A 272 -9.30 -9.99 -17.58
N LEU A 273 -8.84 -8.95 -16.88
CA LEU A 273 -7.78 -9.05 -15.88
C LEU A 273 -8.16 -10.05 -14.78
N TYR A 274 -9.31 -9.87 -14.14
CA TYR A 274 -9.76 -10.72 -13.05
C TYR A 274 -9.78 -12.20 -13.45
N ASN A 275 -10.34 -12.50 -14.63
CA ASN A 275 -10.45 -13.86 -15.15
C ASN A 275 -9.11 -14.46 -15.58
N SER A 276 -8.15 -13.62 -15.97
CA SER A 276 -6.79 -14.09 -16.31
C SER A 276 -6.00 -14.58 -15.09
N ILE A 277 -6.38 -14.16 -13.88
CA ILE A 277 -5.74 -14.58 -12.63
C ILE A 277 -6.42 -15.84 -12.11
N LYS A 278 -5.69 -16.96 -12.08
CA LYS A 278 -6.21 -18.23 -11.54
C LYS A 278 -6.03 -18.32 -10.03
N ASN A 279 -4.81 -18.09 -9.55
CA ASN A 279 -4.46 -18.14 -8.13
C ASN A 279 -3.77 -16.85 -7.72
N VAL A 280 -2.52 -16.72 -8.13
CA VAL A 280 -1.66 -15.57 -7.89
C VAL A 280 -0.83 -15.33 -9.14
N THR A 281 -0.64 -14.07 -9.49
CA THR A 281 0.26 -13.64 -10.55
C THR A 281 1.40 -12.86 -9.92
N VAL A 282 2.64 -13.26 -10.20
CA VAL A 282 3.85 -12.55 -9.78
C VAL A 282 4.48 -11.94 -11.02
N MET A 283 4.74 -10.64 -10.99
CA MET A 283 5.33 -9.89 -12.11
C MET A 283 6.61 -9.22 -11.64
N GLY A 284 7.70 -9.49 -12.35
CA GLY A 284 8.89 -8.63 -12.31
C GLY A 284 8.69 -7.41 -13.19
N LYS A 285 9.74 -6.60 -13.37
CA LYS A 285 9.65 -5.35 -14.12
C LYS A 285 9.21 -5.54 -15.58
N LYS A 286 9.71 -6.58 -16.26
CA LYS A 286 9.37 -6.83 -17.67
C LYS A 286 7.89 -7.20 -17.79
N GLU A 287 7.43 -8.17 -17.00
CA GLU A 287 6.03 -8.62 -17.00
C GLU A 287 5.08 -7.47 -16.60
N TYR A 288 5.49 -6.63 -15.65
CA TYR A 288 4.71 -5.48 -15.23
C TYR A 288 4.63 -4.40 -16.33
N ARG A 289 5.71 -4.15 -17.08
CA ARG A 289 5.68 -3.26 -18.26
C ARG A 289 4.74 -3.79 -19.33
N ASP A 290 4.81 -5.09 -19.64
CA ASP A 290 3.93 -5.72 -20.62
C ASP A 290 2.46 -5.63 -20.16
N PHE A 291 2.20 -5.84 -18.87
CA PHE A 291 0.89 -5.64 -18.24
C PHE A 291 0.39 -4.19 -18.40
N VAL A 292 1.21 -3.19 -18.08
CA VAL A 292 0.85 -1.77 -18.22
C VAL A 292 0.55 -1.42 -19.68
N GLN A 293 1.39 -1.84 -20.62
CA GLN A 293 1.18 -1.58 -22.05
C GLN A 293 -0.10 -2.23 -22.58
N LYS A 294 -0.43 -3.45 -22.13
CA LYS A 294 -1.65 -4.17 -22.53
C LYS A 294 -2.91 -3.37 -22.18
N TYR A 295 -2.98 -2.82 -20.96
CA TYR A 295 -4.19 -2.15 -20.47
C TYR A 295 -4.18 -0.62 -20.66
N GLN A 296 -3.04 0.02 -20.89
CA GLN A 296 -3.00 1.45 -21.25
C GLN A 296 -3.55 1.71 -22.66
N ARG A 297 -3.18 0.87 -23.64
CA ARG A 297 -3.57 1.06 -25.06
C ARG A 297 -5.08 1.07 -25.27
N LYS A 298 -5.84 0.44 -24.39
CA LYS A 298 -7.29 0.32 -24.53
C LYS A 298 -8.06 1.54 -23.98
N LYS A 299 -7.42 2.40 -23.16
CA LYS A 299 -8.03 3.63 -22.59
C LYS A 299 -8.11 4.82 -23.54
N SER A 300 -7.54 4.74 -24.74
CA SER A 300 -7.43 5.88 -25.67
C SER A 300 -8.65 6.08 -26.59
N ILE A 301 -9.83 5.56 -26.21
CA ILE A 301 -11.10 5.68 -26.94
C ILE A 301 -12.13 6.32 -26.00
#